data_AF-A0A261FHP0-F1
#
_entry.id   AF-A0A261FHP0-F1
#
_cell.length_a   1.000
_cell.length_b   1.000
_cell.length_c   1.000
_cell.angle_alpha   90.00
_cell.angle_beta   90.00
_cell.angle_gamma   90.00
#
_symmetry.space_group_name_H-M   'P 1'
#
loop_
_entity.id
_entity.type
_entity.pdbx_description
1 polymer ?
#
loop_
_entity_poly.entity_id
_entity_poly.type
_entity_poly.pdbx_seq_one_letter_code
_entity_poly.pdbx_strand_id
1 'polypeptide(L)'
;MNTPSCAVCGEPMKRNGRTSSGRVRWRCRDAGCGSSRTQSRDNRARDLRCGLDWLFSKRSQAEHDLPSRTLRRRCELMWGLWPPVPLVDEVRHVVHVDGIHLHRDAVVLIAIADGHVIGWHIAKSERSAAWQSLMARIAPPDVLVCDGGGG
;
A
#
# COMPACT_ATOMS: atom_id res chain seq x y z
N MET A 1 24.61 -12.56 -5.05
CA MET A 1 24.13 -11.62 -6.10
C MET A 1 24.32 -12.36 -7.42
N ASN A 2 23.25 -12.80 -8.09
CA ASN A 2 23.41 -13.64 -9.29
C ASN A 2 23.90 -12.77 -10.45
N THR A 3 25.08 -13.09 -10.98
CA THR A 3 25.61 -12.49 -12.20
C THR A 3 24.72 -12.92 -13.36
N PRO A 4 24.19 -11.99 -14.18
CA PRO A 4 23.36 -12.37 -15.30
C PRO A 4 24.17 -13.06 -16.39
N SER A 5 23.56 -14.05 -17.05
CA SER A 5 24.06 -14.67 -18.26
C SER A 5 23.69 -13.85 -19.50
N CYS A 6 24.56 -13.90 -20.50
CA CYS A 6 24.33 -13.31 -21.81
C CYS A 6 23.12 -13.98 -22.48
N ALA A 7 22.16 -13.19 -22.95
CA ALA A 7 20.98 -13.73 -23.65
C ALA A 7 21.30 -14.26 -25.07
N VAL A 8 22.50 -13.99 -25.58
CA VAL A 8 22.93 -14.40 -26.92
C VAL A 8 23.79 -15.68 -26.86
N CYS A 9 24.84 -15.69 -26.04
CA CYS A 9 25.79 -16.80 -25.98
C CYS A 9 25.83 -17.52 -24.62
N GLY A 10 24.99 -17.17 -23.64
CA GLY A 10 24.95 -17.82 -22.33
C GLY A 10 26.09 -17.45 -21.36
N GLU A 11 27.19 -16.87 -21.87
CA GLU A 11 28.36 -16.51 -21.07
C GLU A 11 28.07 -15.54 -19.90
N PRO A 12 28.77 -15.66 -18.76
CA PRO A 12 28.61 -14.75 -17.64
C PRO A 12 28.92 -13.32 -18.04
N MET A 13 28.08 -12.37 -17.61
CA MET A 13 28.31 -10.95 -17.89
C MET A 13 29.16 -10.29 -16.80
N LYS A 14 29.77 -9.14 -17.10
CA LYS A 14 30.42 -8.27 -16.13
C LYS A 14 29.69 -6.94 -16.01
N ARG A 15 29.71 -6.33 -14.83
CA ARG A 15 29.16 -4.98 -14.63
C ARG A 15 29.90 -4.00 -15.54
N ASN A 16 29.17 -3.18 -16.26
CA ASN A 16 29.67 -2.22 -17.25
C ASN A 16 29.03 -0.84 -17.04
N GLY A 17 29.22 -0.26 -15.85
CA GLY A 17 28.68 1.04 -15.47
C GLY A 17 27.16 1.06 -15.25
N ARG A 18 26.59 2.26 -15.36
CA ARG A 18 25.16 2.53 -15.24
C ARG A 18 24.64 3.30 -16.44
N THR A 19 23.36 3.16 -16.75
CA THR A 19 22.66 4.02 -17.71
C THR A 19 22.46 5.43 -17.14
N SER A 20 22.08 6.40 -17.97
CA SER A 20 21.66 7.73 -17.54
C SER A 20 20.52 7.69 -16.50
N SER A 21 19.64 6.70 -16.60
CA SER A 21 18.59 6.39 -15.62
C SER A 21 19.06 5.62 -14.38
N GLY A 22 20.37 5.46 -14.17
CA GLY A 22 20.98 4.82 -13.00
C GLY A 22 20.90 3.29 -12.96
N ARG A 23 20.37 2.63 -14.00
CA ARG A 23 20.28 1.15 -14.05
C ARG A 23 21.67 0.55 -14.29
N VAL A 24 21.98 -0.54 -13.58
CA VAL A 24 23.25 -1.26 -13.80
C VAL A 24 23.23 -1.88 -15.19
N ARG A 25 24.25 -1.57 -15.99
CA ARG A 25 24.49 -2.18 -17.28
C ARG A 25 25.47 -3.34 -17.11
N TRP A 26 25.23 -4.42 -17.84
CA TRP A 26 26.03 -5.63 -17.87
C TRP A 26 26.52 -5.84 -19.30
N ARG A 27 27.77 -6.27 -19.47
CA ARG A 27 28.36 -6.57 -20.78
C ARG A 27 28.84 -8.02 -20.80
N CYS A 28 28.62 -8.72 -21.90
CA CYS A 28 29.14 -10.07 -22.10
C CYS A 28 30.66 -10.07 -21.94
N ARG A 29 31.22 -11.11 -21.32
CA ARG A 29 32.67 -11.28 -21.19
C ARG A 29 33.31 -11.81 -22.47
N ASP A 30 32.55 -12.57 -23.26
CA ASP A 30 32.99 -13.00 -24.57
C ASP A 30 33.16 -11.80 -25.51
N ALA A 31 34.40 -11.65 -25.98
CA ALA A 31 34.82 -10.58 -26.88
C ALA A 31 34.17 -10.70 -28.26
N GLY A 32 33.82 -11.91 -28.71
CA GLY A 32 33.11 -12.14 -29.97
C GLY A 32 31.63 -11.74 -29.91
N CYS A 33 31.01 -11.88 -28.74
CA CYS A 33 29.61 -11.49 -28.55
C CYS A 33 29.43 -9.98 -28.27
N GLY A 34 30.16 -9.42 -27.29
CA GLY A 34 30.12 -7.99 -26.95
C GLY A 34 28.76 -7.42 -26.48
N SER A 35 27.72 -8.24 -26.37
CA SER A 35 26.35 -7.81 -26.07
C SER A 35 26.23 -7.11 -24.71
N SER A 36 25.26 -6.23 -24.56
CA SER A 36 25.01 -5.51 -23.31
C SER A 36 23.54 -5.55 -22.93
N ARG A 37 23.27 -5.61 -21.62
CA ARG A 37 21.92 -5.72 -21.06
C ARG A 37 21.80 -4.88 -19.79
N THR A 38 20.60 -4.40 -19.51
CA THR A 38 20.23 -3.96 -18.16
C THR A 38 19.31 -4.99 -17.52
N GLN A 39 19.43 -5.16 -16.20
CA GLN A 39 18.55 -6.05 -15.44
C GLN A 39 17.78 -5.20 -14.44
N SER A 40 16.45 -5.29 -14.49
CA SER A 40 15.57 -4.89 -13.40
C SER A 40 15.08 -6.13 -12.67
N ARG A 41 14.92 -6.02 -11.36
CA ARG A 41 14.20 -7.01 -10.56
C ARG A 41 12.88 -6.40 -10.17
N ASP A 42 11.79 -7.09 -10.46
CA ASP A 42 10.52 -6.74 -9.82
C ASP A 42 10.65 -7.11 -8.33
N ASN A 43 10.47 -6.11 -7.48
CA ASN A 43 10.52 -6.27 -6.04
C ASN A 43 9.16 -5.99 -5.39
N ARG A 44 8.10 -5.69 -6.17
CA ARG A 44 6.79 -5.23 -5.67
C ARG A 44 6.24 -6.15 -4.58
N ALA A 45 6.21 -7.46 -4.83
CA ALA A 45 5.70 -8.43 -3.86
C ALA A 45 6.53 -8.49 -2.56
N ARG A 46 7.85 -8.29 -2.65
CA ARG A 46 8.73 -8.26 -1.47
C ARG A 46 8.56 -6.94 -0.71
N ASP A 47 8.46 -5.83 -1.43
CA ASP A 47 8.34 -4.51 -0.85
C ASP A 47 6.95 -4.34 -0.19
N LEU A 48 5.89 -4.90 -0.80
CA LEU A 48 4.55 -5.01 -0.18
C LEU A 48 4.58 -5.81 1.12
N ARG A 49 5.19 -7.01 1.13
CA ARG A 49 5.34 -7.81 2.35
C ARG A 49 6.05 -7.04 3.46
N CYS A 50 7.17 -6.40 3.12
CA CYS A 50 7.88 -5.53 4.07
C CYS A 50 7.00 -4.40 4.62
N GLY A 51 6.12 -3.83 3.79
CA GLY A 51 5.17 -2.80 4.20
C GLY A 51 4.08 -3.33 5.14
N LEU A 52 3.48 -4.48 4.80
CA LEU A 52 2.45 -5.13 5.62
C LEU A 52 3.02 -5.60 6.97
N ASP A 53 4.21 -6.22 6.97
CA ASP A 53 4.90 -6.66 8.18
C ASP A 53 5.16 -5.49 9.14
N TRP A 54 5.48 -4.31 8.60
CA TRP A 54 5.64 -3.10 9.39
C TRP A 54 4.29 -2.55 9.87
N LEU A 55 3.29 -2.44 8.98
CA LEU A 55 1.96 -1.90 9.28
C LEU A 55 1.26 -2.67 10.41
N PHE A 56 1.36 -4.00 10.40
CA PHE A 56 0.77 -4.86 11.43
C PHE A 56 1.68 -5.06 12.66
N SER A 57 2.85 -4.41 12.69
CA SER A 57 3.71 -4.40 13.87
C SER A 57 3.37 -3.25 14.80
N LYS A 58 3.96 -3.27 16.01
CA LYS A 58 3.90 -2.15 16.96
C LYS A 58 5.01 -1.12 16.77
N ARG A 59 5.87 -1.29 15.76
CA ARG A 59 7.05 -0.44 15.55
C ARG A 59 6.68 0.82 14.79
N SER A 60 7.03 1.96 15.33
CA SER A 60 7.05 3.22 14.59
C SER A 60 8.05 3.18 13.43
N GLN A 61 7.97 4.16 12.53
CA GLN A 61 8.96 4.30 11.46
C GLN A 61 10.38 4.56 11.99
N ALA A 62 10.53 5.13 13.19
CA ALA A 62 11.83 5.41 13.79
C ALA A 62 12.46 4.15 14.42
N GLU A 63 11.65 3.21 14.89
CA GLU A 63 12.08 1.97 15.53
C GLU A 63 12.34 0.83 14.54
N HIS A 64 12.07 1.03 13.25
CA HIS A 64 12.27 0.02 12.24
C HIS A 64 13.75 -0.13 11.87
N ASP A 65 14.23 -1.36 11.67
CA ASP A 65 15.64 -1.67 11.34
C ASP A 65 16.12 -1.07 10.01
N LEU A 66 15.18 -0.60 9.18
CA LEU A 66 15.49 0.01 7.89
C LEU A 66 15.55 1.53 8.06
N PRO A 67 16.49 2.21 7.38
CA PRO A 67 16.46 3.67 7.31
C PRO A 67 15.09 4.15 6.84
N SER A 68 14.55 5.19 7.47
CA SER A 68 13.16 5.64 7.25
C SER A 68 12.85 5.94 5.77
N ARG A 69 13.81 6.50 5.03
CA ARG A 69 13.68 6.73 3.57
C ARG A 69 13.53 5.43 2.77
N THR A 70 14.24 4.39 3.17
CA THR A 70 14.14 3.06 2.54
C THR A 70 12.81 2.40 2.86
N LEU A 71 12.34 2.50 4.11
CA LEU A 71 11.04 1.99 4.52
C LEU A 71 9.92 2.67 3.73
N ARG A 72 9.90 4.02 3.68
CA ARG A 72 8.90 4.78 2.90
C ARG A 72 8.85 4.34 1.43
N ARG A 73 10.02 4.15 0.80
CA ARG A 73 10.09 3.67 -0.59
C ARG A 73 9.52 2.26 -0.76
N ARG A 74 9.71 1.36 0.21
CA ARG A 74 9.14 0.01 0.13
C ARG A 74 7.63 0.01 0.33
N CYS A 75 7.12 0.90 1.17
CA CYS A 75 5.68 1.08 1.42
C CYS A 75 4.95 1.84 0.30
N GLU A 76 5.66 2.40 -0.69
CA GLU A 76 5.06 3.22 -1.76
C GLU A 76 3.91 2.52 -2.49
N LEU A 77 4.09 1.22 -2.80
CA LEU A 77 3.03 0.43 -3.44
C LEU A 77 1.78 0.35 -2.55
N MET A 78 1.95 0.10 -1.26
CA MET A 78 0.84 -0.01 -0.29
C MET A 78 0.06 1.30 -0.19
N TRP A 79 0.75 2.44 -0.19
CA TRP A 79 0.11 3.76 -0.16
C TRP A 79 -0.57 4.15 -1.47
N GLY A 80 -0.17 3.53 -2.59
CA GLY A 80 -0.86 3.68 -3.87
C GLY A 80 -2.12 2.83 -4.00
N LEU A 81 -2.41 1.94 -3.05
CA LEU A 81 -3.64 1.14 -3.05
C LEU A 81 -4.78 1.99 -2.49
N TRP A 82 -5.80 2.20 -3.31
CA TRP A 82 -7.07 2.76 -2.86
C TRP A 82 -8.08 1.63 -2.74
N PRO A 83 -8.45 1.18 -1.52
CA PRO A 83 -9.43 0.13 -1.40
C PRO A 83 -10.76 0.60 -2.01
N PRO A 84 -11.54 -0.27 -2.67
CA PRO A 84 -12.88 0.10 -3.07
C PRO A 84 -13.70 0.42 -1.82
N VAL A 85 -14.64 1.37 -1.93
CA VAL A 85 -15.65 1.56 -0.90
C VAL A 85 -16.74 0.51 -1.14
N PRO A 86 -16.95 -0.45 -0.21
CA PRO A 86 -17.97 -1.47 -0.40
C PRO A 86 -19.34 -0.86 -0.66
N LEU A 87 -20.17 -1.58 -1.41
CA LEU A 87 -21.61 -1.38 -1.46
C LEU A 87 -22.19 -2.62 -0.78
N VAL A 88 -22.85 -2.42 0.35
CA VAL A 88 -23.39 -3.51 1.18
C VAL A 88 -24.90 -3.36 1.17
N ASP A 89 -25.56 -4.18 0.37
CA ASP A 89 -27.02 -4.24 0.24
C ASP A 89 -27.68 -5.19 1.25
N GLU A 90 -26.89 -6.03 1.90
CA GLU A 90 -27.32 -6.90 2.99
C GLU A 90 -27.56 -6.11 4.28
N VAL A 91 -28.72 -6.30 4.89
CA VAL A 91 -29.05 -5.71 6.20
C VAL A 91 -28.19 -6.36 7.28
N ARG A 92 -27.50 -5.52 8.05
CA ARG A 92 -26.75 -5.91 9.24
C ARG A 92 -27.52 -5.42 10.47
N HIS A 93 -27.80 -6.32 11.42
CA HIS A 93 -28.59 -5.98 12.61
C HIS A 93 -27.94 -4.88 13.45
N VAL A 94 -26.62 -4.93 13.64
CA VAL A 94 -25.86 -3.94 14.40
C VAL A 94 -24.68 -3.45 13.57
N VAL A 95 -24.61 -2.14 13.38
CA VAL A 95 -23.49 -1.47 12.73
C VAL A 95 -22.85 -0.50 13.72
N HIS A 96 -21.54 -0.62 13.89
CA HIS A 96 -20.73 0.32 14.67
C HIS A 96 -20.10 1.33 13.72
N VAL A 97 -20.18 2.61 14.06
CA VAL A 97 -19.52 3.68 13.32
C VAL A 97 -18.52 4.41 14.21
N ASP A 98 -17.40 4.80 13.62
CA ASP A 98 -16.30 5.48 14.31
C ASP A 98 -15.56 6.42 13.33
N GLY A 99 -14.88 7.42 13.88
CA GLY A 99 -14.10 8.42 13.17
C GLY A 99 -12.63 8.37 13.56
N ILE A 100 -11.78 7.91 12.64
CA ILE A 100 -10.33 7.91 12.83
C ILE A 100 -9.78 9.27 12.40
N HIS A 101 -9.49 10.13 13.38
CA HIS A 101 -8.82 11.40 13.14
C HIS A 101 -7.38 11.20 12.70
N LEU A 102 -7.07 11.68 11.49
CA LEU A 102 -5.70 11.76 10.99
C LEU A 102 -5.12 13.14 11.29
N HIS A 103 -3.80 13.27 11.19
CA HIS A 103 -3.14 14.57 11.33
C HIS A 103 -3.62 15.56 10.23
N ARG A 104 -3.86 16.83 10.59
CA ARG A 104 -4.54 17.89 9.79
C ARG A 104 -6.07 17.75 9.75
N ASP A 105 -6.71 18.40 8.78
CA ASP A 105 -8.17 18.40 8.57
C ASP A 105 -8.60 17.16 7.75
N ALA A 106 -8.37 15.96 8.30
CA ALA A 106 -8.78 14.71 7.67
C ALA A 106 -9.28 13.69 8.71
N VAL A 107 -10.46 13.13 8.45
CA VAL A 107 -11.05 12.04 9.23
C VAL A 107 -11.43 10.90 8.31
N VAL A 108 -11.16 9.66 8.74
CA VAL A 108 -11.66 8.44 8.08
C VAL A 108 -12.83 7.92 8.90
N LEU A 109 -14.03 8.07 8.37
CA LEU A 109 -15.23 7.45 8.93
C LEU A 109 -15.26 5.99 8.52
N ILE A 110 -15.54 5.10 9.45
CA ILE A 110 -15.64 3.66 9.21
C ILE A 110 -16.95 3.12 9.74
N ALA A 111 -17.48 2.10 9.07
CA ALA A 111 -18.61 1.30 9.53
C ALA A 111 -18.17 -0.16 9.65
N ILE A 112 -18.45 -0.78 10.79
CA ILE A 112 -18.08 -2.14 11.12
C ILE A 112 -19.32 -2.96 11.50
N ALA A 113 -19.46 -4.14 10.90
CA ALA A 113 -20.43 -5.15 11.31
C ALA A 113 -19.74 -6.53 11.33
N ASP A 114 -20.12 -7.39 12.28
CA ASP A 114 -19.60 -8.76 12.41
C ASP A 114 -18.05 -8.84 12.43
N GLY A 115 -17.39 -7.83 12.99
CA GLY A 115 -15.92 -7.74 13.04
C GLY A 115 -15.24 -7.31 11.74
N HIS A 116 -16.00 -6.89 10.72
CA HIS A 116 -15.48 -6.51 9.41
C HIS A 116 -15.88 -5.08 9.04
N VAL A 117 -15.00 -4.38 8.32
CA VAL A 117 -15.30 -3.06 7.75
C VAL A 117 -16.27 -3.24 6.57
N ILE A 118 -17.48 -2.69 6.71
CA ILE A 118 -18.54 -2.74 5.70
C ILE A 118 -18.70 -1.43 4.92
N GLY A 119 -18.01 -0.37 5.36
CA GLY A 119 -18.00 0.91 4.67
C GLY A 119 -16.92 1.82 5.24
N TRP A 120 -16.45 2.76 4.41
CA TRP A 120 -15.55 3.81 4.87
C TRP A 120 -15.69 5.06 4.00
N HIS A 121 -15.39 6.23 4.57
CA HIS A 121 -15.45 7.53 3.88
C HIS A 121 -14.41 8.49 4.44
N ILE A 122 -13.69 9.21 3.56
CA ILE A 122 -12.75 10.26 3.98
C ILE A 122 -13.42 11.62 3.88
N ALA A 123 -13.35 12.40 4.95
CA ALA A 123 -13.87 13.76 5.02
C ALA A 123 -12.86 14.72 5.66
N LYS A 124 -13.10 16.02 5.53
CA LYS A 124 -12.27 17.05 6.21
C LYS A 124 -12.57 17.19 7.69
N SER A 125 -13.78 16.83 8.10
CA SER A 125 -14.29 16.94 9.46
C SER A 125 -15.52 16.04 9.60
N GLU A 126 -15.86 15.66 10.82
CA GLU A 126 -17.08 14.92 11.12
C GLU A 126 -18.29 15.84 11.02
N ARG A 127 -19.09 15.66 9.96
CA ARG A 127 -20.34 16.39 9.74
C ARG A 127 -21.39 15.41 9.31
N SER A 128 -22.65 15.72 9.55
CA SER A 128 -23.78 14.86 9.19
C SER A 128 -23.78 14.49 7.69
N ALA A 129 -23.31 15.37 6.80
CA ALA A 129 -23.17 15.07 5.36
C ALA A 129 -22.09 14.00 5.05
N ALA A 130 -21.01 13.94 5.82
CA ALA A 130 -19.97 12.93 5.68
C ALA A 130 -20.48 11.55 6.16
N TRP A 131 -21.21 11.55 7.29
CA TRP A 131 -21.91 10.35 7.77
C TRP A 131 -22.96 9.85 6.77
N GLN A 132 -23.76 10.75 6.18
CA GLN A 132 -24.71 10.39 5.12
C GLN A 132 -24.00 9.77 3.91
N SER A 133 -22.83 10.29 3.51
CA SER A 133 -22.05 9.74 2.39
C SER A 133 -21.54 8.32 2.67
N LEU A 134 -21.18 8.02 3.92
CA LEU A 134 -20.86 6.66 4.35
C LEU A 134 -22.10 5.76 4.33
N MET A 135 -23.19 6.20 4.97
CA MET A 135 -24.41 5.39 5.15
C MET A 135 -25.15 5.15 3.83
N ALA A 136 -25.03 6.04 2.84
CA ALA A 136 -25.64 5.87 1.52
C ALA A 136 -25.19 4.61 0.76
N ARG A 137 -24.12 3.95 1.22
CA ARG A 137 -23.57 2.72 0.63
C ARG A 137 -23.85 1.46 1.43
N ILE A 138 -24.59 1.58 2.53
CA ILE A 138 -24.87 0.50 3.47
C ILE A 138 -26.39 0.40 3.60
N ALA A 139 -26.93 -0.81 3.47
CA ALA A 139 -28.34 -1.06 3.73
C ALA A 139 -28.70 -0.57 5.14
N PRO A 140 -29.88 0.05 5.34
CA PRO A 140 -30.28 0.56 6.64
C PRO A 140 -30.18 -0.52 7.72
N PRO A 141 -29.37 -0.33 8.77
CA PRO A 141 -29.26 -1.29 9.86
C PRO A 141 -30.42 -1.13 10.85
N ASP A 142 -30.69 -2.16 11.65
CA ASP A 142 -31.69 -2.07 12.72
C ASP A 142 -31.19 -1.20 13.88
N VAL A 143 -29.89 -1.30 14.18
CA VAL A 143 -29.22 -0.57 15.26
C VAL A 143 -27.90 0.01 14.76
N LEU A 144 -27.73 1.32 14.98
CA LEU A 144 -26.48 2.04 14.77
C LEU A 144 -25.85 2.37 16.12
N VAL A 145 -24.59 2.00 16.32
CA VAL A 145 -23.80 2.29 17.52
C VAL A 145 -22.73 3.31 17.15
N CYS A 146 -22.74 4.46 17.82
CA CYS A 146 -21.74 5.51 17.69
C CYS A 146 -21.20 5.92 19.07
N ASP A 147 -19.98 6.44 19.12
CA ASP A 147 -19.33 6.92 20.33
C ASP A 147 -19.71 8.37 20.65
N GLY A 148 -20.99 8.74 20.59
CA GLY A 148 -21.51 9.97 21.18
C GLY A 148 -20.87 11.30 20.73
N GLY A 149 -20.15 11.35 19.61
CA GLY A 149 -19.72 12.60 18.97
C GLY A 149 -20.94 13.37 18.46
N GLY A 150 -21.09 14.64 18.85
CA GLY A 150 -22.30 15.46 18.64
C GLY A 150 -22.56 15.93 17.20
N GLY A 151 -22.39 15.06 16.20
CA GLY A 151 -22.65 15.30 14.77
C GLY A 151 -24.06 15.00 14.31
#